data_AF-E6UIE9-F1
#
_entry.id   AF-E6UIE9-F1
#
_cell.length_a   1.000
_cell.length_b   1.000
_cell.length_c   1.000
_cell.angle_alpha   90.00
_cell.angle_beta   90.00
_cell.angle_gamma   90.00
#
_symmetry.space_group_name_H-M   'P 1'
#
loop_
_entity.id
_entity.type
_entity.pdbx_description
1 polymer ?
#
loop_
_entity_poly.entity_id
_entity_poly.type
_entity_poly.pdbx_seq_one_letter_code
_entity_poly.pdbx_strand_id
1 'polypeptide(L)'
;MKFTVKENIHASDIKKYLPKKFASLTGKFITDETVNLIVFHDDRKNTITARNAEKAIFRITDKTLVTYCYGSNFTVEAQDIIRANKGRVYSLFNYDWDEKSLFKFKNGEIEQSS
;
A
#
# COMPACT_ATOMS: atom_id res chain seq x y z
N MET A 1 6.09 -9.18 7.29
CA MET A 1 5.71 -8.56 5.99
C MET A 1 6.96 -8.09 5.28
N LYS A 2 7.17 -8.52 4.03
CA LYS A 2 8.28 -8.03 3.17
C LYS A 2 7.78 -6.84 2.36
N PHE A 3 8.62 -5.83 2.17
CA PHE A 3 8.30 -4.68 1.32
C PHE A 3 9.53 -4.18 0.58
N THR A 4 9.30 -3.44 -0.50
CA THR A 4 10.34 -2.76 -1.30
C THR A 4 10.09 -1.27 -1.28
N VAL A 5 11.17 -0.50 -1.19
CA VAL A 5 11.17 0.95 -1.28
C VAL A 5 11.93 1.36 -2.54
N LYS A 6 11.36 2.29 -3.30
CA LYS A 6 11.98 2.96 -4.44
C LYS A 6 11.75 4.45 -4.24
N GLU A 7 12.78 5.26 -4.37
CA GLU A 7 12.69 6.70 -4.14
C GLU A 7 12.97 7.45 -5.44
N ASN A 8 12.45 8.66 -5.54
CA ASN A 8 12.73 9.58 -6.63
C ASN A 8 12.42 9.01 -8.03
N ILE A 9 11.28 8.35 -8.19
CA ILE A 9 10.83 7.84 -9.50
C ILE A 9 9.77 8.74 -10.11
N HIS A 10 9.70 8.83 -11.43
CA HIS A 10 8.59 9.49 -12.10
C HIS A 10 7.30 8.70 -11.88
N ALA A 11 6.21 9.40 -11.55
CA ALA A 11 4.91 8.78 -11.29
C ALA A 11 4.41 7.97 -12.49
N SER A 12 4.67 8.45 -13.71
CA SER A 12 4.36 7.77 -14.98
C SER A 12 5.06 6.41 -15.14
N ASP A 13 6.17 6.19 -14.44
CA ASP A 13 6.98 4.97 -14.51
C ASP A 13 6.67 3.95 -13.41
N ILE A 14 5.83 4.28 -12.42
CA ILE A 14 5.49 3.39 -11.29
C ILE A 14 5.13 1.97 -11.74
N LYS A 15 4.38 1.83 -12.83
CA LYS A 15 3.91 0.53 -13.34
C LYS A 15 5.06 -0.44 -13.63
N LYS A 16 6.26 0.04 -13.98
CA LYS A 16 7.46 -0.78 -14.22
C LYS A 16 7.97 -1.47 -12.95
N TYR A 17 7.66 -0.92 -11.77
CA TYR A 17 8.14 -1.38 -10.47
C TYR A 17 7.12 -2.18 -9.67
N LEU A 18 5.88 -2.28 -10.17
CA LEU A 18 4.80 -2.97 -9.50
C LEU A 18 4.68 -4.44 -9.93
N PRO A 19 4.44 -5.36 -8.98
CA PRO A 19 3.91 -6.68 -9.28
C PRO A 19 2.63 -6.60 -10.12
N LYS A 20 2.45 -7.55 -11.06
CA LYS A 20 1.31 -7.59 -12.00
C LYS A 20 -0.06 -7.38 -11.32
N LYS A 21 -0.25 -7.94 -10.12
CA LYS A 21 -1.51 -7.81 -9.37
C LYS A 21 -1.88 -6.37 -9.02
N PHE A 22 -0.89 -5.50 -8.78
CA PHE A 22 -1.11 -4.09 -8.44
C PHE A 22 -1.12 -3.18 -9.67
N ALA A 23 -0.77 -3.69 -10.86
CA ALA A 23 -0.65 -2.88 -12.07
C ALA A 23 -2.00 -2.34 -12.57
N SER A 24 -3.14 -2.91 -12.13
CA SER A 24 -4.49 -2.39 -12.39
C SER A 24 -4.85 -1.21 -11.48
N LEU A 25 -4.22 -1.09 -10.31
CA LEU A 25 -4.46 0.00 -9.35
C LEU A 25 -3.82 1.31 -9.78
N THR A 26 -3.02 1.32 -10.86
CA THR A 26 -2.24 2.48 -11.24
C THR A 26 -3.03 3.59 -11.91
N GLY A 27 -4.33 3.42 -12.18
CA GLY A 27 -5.13 4.40 -12.92
C GLY A 27 -4.38 5.00 -14.13
N LYS A 28 -4.69 6.25 -14.47
CA LYS A 28 -3.84 7.09 -15.31
C LYS A 28 -3.02 8.01 -14.39
N PHE A 29 -1.89 7.53 -13.85
CA PHE A 29 -0.85 8.44 -13.34
C PHE A 29 -0.23 9.19 -14.53
N ILE A 30 -0.91 10.25 -14.96
CA ILE A 30 -0.39 11.20 -15.94
C ILE A 30 0.00 12.43 -15.16
N THR A 31 1.02 12.28 -14.32
CA THR A 31 1.68 13.42 -13.67
C THR A 31 3.17 13.28 -13.89
N ASP A 32 3.84 14.41 -14.13
CA ASP A 32 5.30 14.48 -14.25
C ASP A 32 5.98 14.56 -12.88
N GLU A 33 5.23 14.31 -11.80
CA GLU A 33 5.73 14.39 -10.44
C GLU A 33 6.73 13.26 -10.15
N THR A 34 7.80 13.62 -9.45
CA THR A 34 8.70 12.66 -8.83
C THR A 34 8.09 12.23 -7.49
N VAL A 35 8.03 10.93 -7.27
CA VAL A 35 7.40 10.32 -6.08
C VAL A 35 8.28 9.21 -5.52
N ASN A 36 8.03 8.88 -4.26
CA ASN A 36 8.51 7.63 -3.67
C ASN A 36 7.46 6.53 -3.84
N LEU A 37 7.91 5.28 -3.81
CA LEU A 37 7.10 4.10 -3.97
C LEU A 37 7.46 3.06 -2.91
N ILE A 38 6.44 2.61 -2.18
CA ILE A 38 6.50 1.47 -1.28
C ILE A 38 5.60 0.36 -1.83
N VAL A 39 6.15 -0.84 -1.98
CA VAL A 39 5.39 -2.04 -2.39
C VAL A 39 5.45 -3.06 -1.27
N PHE A 40 4.32 -3.31 -0.63
CA PHE A 40 4.16 -4.39 0.34
C PHE A 40 3.90 -5.70 -0.39
N HIS A 41 4.85 -6.63 -0.30
CA HIS A 41 4.76 -7.94 -0.95
C HIS A 41 3.87 -8.84 -0.10
N ASP A 42 2.69 -9.12 -0.64
CA ASP A 42 1.62 -9.86 0.03
C ASP A 42 1.80 -11.38 -0.04
N ASP A 43 1.45 -12.03 1.07
CA ASP A 43 0.94 -13.39 1.19
C ASP A 43 -0.56 -13.33 1.54
N ARG A 44 -1.43 -13.70 0.58
CA ARG A 44 -2.90 -13.52 0.46
C ARG A 44 -3.80 -13.33 1.70
N LYS A 45 -3.35 -13.68 2.91
CA LYS A 45 -4.08 -13.58 4.19
C LYS A 45 -3.58 -12.47 5.12
N ASN A 46 -2.47 -11.79 4.80
CA ASN A 46 -1.91 -10.80 5.72
C ASN A 46 -2.36 -9.37 5.43
N THR A 47 -2.68 -8.68 6.52
CA THR A 47 -3.00 -7.25 6.53
C THR A 47 -1.77 -6.45 6.93
N ILE A 48 -1.58 -5.33 6.27
CA ILE A 48 -0.51 -4.37 6.56
C ILE A 48 -0.96 -3.56 7.79
N THR A 49 -0.27 -3.75 8.90
CA THR A 49 -0.56 -3.09 10.19
C THR A 49 0.22 -1.78 10.34
N ALA A 50 -0.14 -0.98 11.35
CA ALA A 50 0.59 0.21 11.78
C ALA A 50 2.12 -0.02 11.85
N ARG A 51 2.55 -1.06 12.57
CA ARG A 51 3.98 -1.41 12.70
C ARG A 51 4.67 -1.68 11.36
N ASN A 52 3.95 -2.26 10.40
CA ASN A 52 4.49 -2.50 9.06
C ASN A 52 4.64 -1.18 8.29
N ALA A 53 3.64 -0.29 8.40
CA ALA A 53 3.66 1.05 7.79
C ALA A 53 4.79 1.92 8.34
N GLU A 54 4.95 2.00 9.67
CA GLU A 54 6.02 2.74 10.34
C GLU A 54 7.40 2.29 9.85
N LYS A 55 7.64 0.97 9.84
CA LYS A 55 8.90 0.40 9.35
C LYS A 55 9.19 0.73 7.90
N ALA A 56 8.16 0.80 7.06
CA ALA A 56 8.32 1.10 5.65
C ALA A 56 8.60 2.59 5.41
N ILE A 57 7.83 3.47 6.05
CA ILE A 57 7.99 4.92 5.97
C ILE A 57 9.34 5.36 6.54
N PHE A 58 9.82 4.72 7.62
CA PHE A 58 11.12 5.02 8.20
C PHE A 58 12.29 4.82 7.20
N ARG A 59 12.11 3.97 6.18
CA ARG A 59 13.13 3.75 5.14
C ARG A 59 13.12 4.79 4.02
N ILE A 60 12.14 5.69 4.00
CA ILE A 60 12.11 6.82 3.07
C ILE A 60 13.08 7.88 3.57
N THR A 61 14.07 8.19 2.74
CA THR A 61 15.07 9.23 2.98
C THR A 61 14.54 10.59 2.55
N ASP A 62 13.96 10.68 1.35
CA ASP A 62 13.35 11.93 0.88
C ASP A 62 11.88 12.03 1.29
N LYS A 63 11.65 12.68 2.44
CA LYS A 63 10.31 12.90 2.99
C LYS A 63 9.59 14.12 2.39
N THR A 64 10.23 14.83 1.46
CA THR A 64 9.61 15.98 0.81
C THR A 64 8.61 15.56 -0.25
N LEU A 65 8.89 14.43 -0.91
CA LEU A 65 8.05 13.84 -1.96
C LEU A 65 6.85 13.05 -1.39
N VAL A 66 5.80 12.97 -2.20
CA VAL A 66 4.65 12.11 -1.93
C VAL A 66 5.09 10.64 -2.05
N THR A 67 4.62 9.78 -1.14
CA THR A 67 4.95 8.35 -1.15
C THR A 67 3.74 7.51 -1.52
N TYR A 68 3.79 6.79 -2.64
CA TYR A 68 2.71 5.90 -3.04
C TYR A 68 2.94 4.50 -2.44
N CYS A 69 1.98 4.00 -1.68
CA CYS A 69 2.05 2.74 -0.96
C CYS A 69 1.07 1.73 -1.56
N TYR A 70 1.58 0.63 -2.10
CA TYR A 70 0.78 -0.45 -2.68
C TYR A 70 0.77 -1.68 -1.78
N GLY A 71 -0.41 -2.25 -1.58
CA GLY A 71 -0.58 -3.44 -0.75
C GLY A 71 -1.89 -4.16 -1.03
N SER A 72 -2.05 -5.33 -0.43
CA SER A 72 -3.30 -6.09 -0.61
C SER A 72 -4.39 -5.56 0.32
N ASN A 73 -4.11 -5.49 1.63
CA ASN A 73 -4.99 -4.96 2.66
C ASN A 73 -4.21 -4.13 3.67
N PHE A 74 -4.79 -3.04 4.16
CA PHE A 74 -4.23 -2.18 5.19
C PHE A 74 -5.23 -2.04 6.34
N THR A 75 -4.76 -2.07 7.59
CA THR A 75 -5.60 -1.63 8.72
C THR A 75 -5.82 -0.12 8.66
N VAL A 76 -6.86 0.37 9.32
CA VAL A 76 -7.16 1.81 9.40
C VAL A 76 -5.95 2.58 9.95
N GLU A 77 -5.32 2.09 11.02
CA GLU A 77 -4.15 2.75 11.63
C GLU A 77 -2.96 2.80 10.66
N ALA A 78 -2.77 1.74 9.87
CA ALA A 78 -1.71 1.72 8.85
C ALA A 78 -1.96 2.79 7.77
N GLN A 79 -3.22 2.95 7.34
CA GLN A 79 -3.58 3.98 6.37
C GLN A 79 -3.37 5.39 6.94
N ASP A 80 -3.73 5.61 8.20
CA ASP A 80 -3.58 6.90 8.88
C ASP A 80 -2.10 7.28 9.05
N ILE A 81 -1.26 6.33 9.46
CA ILE A 81 0.20 6.52 9.52
C ILE A 81 0.75 6.90 8.13
N ILE A 82 0.32 6.22 7.07
CA ILE A 82 0.76 6.52 5.70
C ILE A 82 0.31 7.94 5.30
N ARG A 83 -0.95 8.30 5.51
CA ARG A 83 -1.49 9.62 5.15
C ARG A 83 -0.83 10.75 5.92
N ALA A 84 -0.57 10.56 7.21
CA ALA A 84 0.12 11.54 8.06
C ALA A 84 1.55 11.85 7.59
N ASN A 85 2.17 10.94 6.82
CA ASN A 85 3.52 11.09 6.27
C ASN A 85 3.51 11.40 4.75
N LYS A 86 2.50 12.15 4.28
CA LYS A 86 2.32 12.51 2.85
C LYS A 86 2.22 11.28 1.93
N GLY A 87 1.71 10.16 2.44
CA GLY A 87 1.54 8.94 1.67
C GLY A 87 0.16 8.81 1.03
N ARG A 88 0.10 8.05 -0.07
CA ARG A 88 -1.15 7.62 -0.74
C ARG A 88 -1.24 6.09 -0.66
N VAL A 89 -2.42 5.58 -0.31
CA VAL A 89 -2.64 4.12 -0.18
C VAL A 89 -3.39 3.60 -1.40
N TYR A 90 -2.88 2.53 -1.99
CA TYR A 90 -3.49 1.78 -3.08
C TYR A 90 -3.62 0.30 -2.67
N SER A 91 -4.85 -0.10 -2.39
CA SER A 91 -5.18 -1.44 -1.89
C SER A 91 -5.86 -2.29 -2.97
N LEU A 92 -5.56 -3.58 -3.03
CA LEU A 92 -6.34 -4.51 -3.87
C LEU A 92 -7.74 -4.74 -3.34
N PHE A 93 -7.89 -4.73 -2.02
CA PHE A 93 -9.20 -4.82 -1.40
C PHE A 93 -9.44 -3.57 -0.57
N ASN A 94 -10.44 -2.81 -0.98
CA ASN A 94 -10.80 -1.53 -0.37
C ASN A 94 -11.95 -1.78 0.60
N TYR A 95 -11.62 -2.31 1.76
CA TYR A 95 -12.55 -2.60 2.84
C TYR A 95 -11.97 -2.06 4.16
N ASP A 96 -12.79 -1.41 4.97
CA ASP A 96 -12.38 -0.94 6.29
C ASP A 96 -12.33 -2.13 7.25
N TRP A 97 -11.15 -2.74 7.34
CA TRP A 97 -10.91 -3.90 8.19
C TRP A 97 -10.79 -3.48 9.65
N ASP A 98 -11.92 -3.44 10.35
CA ASP A 98 -11.93 -3.51 11.81
C ASP A 98 -11.45 -4.90 12.31
N GLU A 99 -11.11 -5.02 13.60
CA GLU A 99 -10.58 -6.29 14.15
C GLU A 99 -11.52 -7.48 13.90
N LYS A 100 -12.84 -7.24 13.91
CA LYS A 100 -13.87 -8.26 13.79
C LYS A 100 -13.99 -8.79 12.35
N SER A 101 -13.99 -7.89 11.36
CA SER A 101 -14.00 -8.25 9.93
C SER A 101 -12.68 -8.91 9.51
N LEU A 102 -11.55 -8.46 10.07
CA LEU A 102 -10.26 -9.10 9.86
C LEU A 102 -10.24 -10.54 10.39
N PHE A 103 -10.81 -10.77 11.58
CA PHE A 103 -10.94 -12.12 12.15
C PHE A 103 -11.76 -13.04 11.25
N LYS A 104 -12.93 -12.58 10.80
CA LYS A 104 -13.80 -13.34 9.89
C LYS A 104 -13.13 -13.68 8.56
N PHE A 105 -12.44 -12.72 7.95
CA PHE A 105 -11.71 -12.96 6.69
C PHE A 105 -10.58 -13.97 6.85
N LYS A 106 -9.80 -13.89 7.94
CA LYS A 106 -8.74 -14.88 8.21
C LYS A 106 -9.30 -16.31 8.34
N ASN A 107 -10.52 -16.43 8.82
CA ASN A 107 -11.23 -17.70 9.00
C ASN A 107 -12.05 -18.15 7.78
N GLY A 108 -12.07 -17.37 6.69
CA GLY A 108 -12.81 -17.70 5.47
C GLY A 108 -14.32 -17.45 5.58
N GLU A 109 -14.77 -16.67 6.55
CA GLU A 109 -16.19 -16.37 6.81
C GLU A 109 -16.71 -15.17 6.01
N ILE A 110 -15.86 -14.56 5.19
CA ILE A 110 -16.25 -13.49 4.25
C ILE A 110 -15.66 -13.86 2.89
N GLU A 111 -16.52 -14.19 1.93
CA GLU A 111 -16.16 -14.23 0.51
C GLU A 111 -16.30 -12.82 -0.08
N GLN A 112 -15.24 -12.34 -0.73
CA GLN A 112 -15.29 -11.05 -1.40
C GLN A 112 -16.12 -11.17 -2.67
N SER A 113 -17.21 -10.40 -2.75
CA SER A 113 -17.86 -10.10 -4.03
C SER A 113 -16.94 -9.17 -4.82
N SER A 114 -16.64 -9.56 -6.05
CA SER A 114 -15.75 -8.87 -7.00
C SER A 114 -16.36 -7.60 -7.57
#